data_AF-M6UAG1-F1
#
_entry.id   AF-M6UAG1-F1
#
_cell.length_a   1.000
_cell.length_b   1.000
_cell.length_c   1.000
_cell.angle_alpha   90.00
_cell.angle_beta   90.00
_cell.angle_gamma   90.00
#
_symmetry.space_group_name_H-M   'P 1'
#
loop_
_entity.id
_entity.type
_entity.pdbx_description
1 polymer ?
#
loop_
_entity_poly.entity_id
_entity_poly.type
_entity_poly.pdbx_seq_one_letter_code
_entity_poly.pdbx_strand_id
1 'polypeptide(L)'
;MLARLAGIGSGPKSIDDGSDSVPEFLAFRGGCMKIYSGDIISSKLEKPFLFVTKNGFKRKIPIQEPHKVLETSLANNLEKSVLVISYNLLLDHTGDSRLAENDYLSFSNRFREVFTQDSWFFLSNRIETFLKEREQDKFYFHYDSKIKF
;
A
#
# COMPACT_ATOMS: atom_id res chain seq x y z
N MET A 1 35.72 48.65 -29.45
CA MET A 1 34.38 48.11 -29.11
C MET A 1 34.58 46.64 -28.74
N LEU A 2 34.21 46.28 -27.50
CA LEU A 2 34.08 44.93 -26.92
C LEU A 2 35.32 44.08 -26.58
N ALA A 3 35.51 43.89 -25.27
CA ALA A 3 36.32 42.89 -24.59
C ALA A 3 35.52 41.59 -24.34
N ARG A 4 36.19 40.43 -24.25
CA ARG A 4 35.86 39.23 -23.44
C ARG A 4 37.12 38.34 -23.36
N LEU A 5 37.93 38.37 -22.30
CA LEU A 5 37.83 37.74 -20.97
C LEU A 5 37.71 36.22 -20.95
N ALA A 6 38.65 35.64 -20.18
CA ALA A 6 38.92 34.25 -19.91
C ALA A 6 37.72 33.47 -19.34
N GLY A 7 37.57 32.22 -19.79
CA GLY A 7 36.73 31.21 -19.16
C GLY A 7 37.53 30.38 -18.18
N ILE A 8 37.21 30.55 -16.90
CA ILE A 8 37.78 29.88 -15.73
C ILE A 8 37.03 28.55 -15.54
N GLY A 9 37.74 27.48 -15.21
CA GLY A 9 37.14 26.18 -14.87
C GLY A 9 36.35 26.25 -13.57
N SER A 10 35.29 25.44 -13.46
CA SER A 10 34.64 25.09 -12.19
C SER A 10 33.70 23.88 -12.38
N GLY A 11 34.03 22.79 -11.69
CA GLY A 11 33.07 21.90 -11.03
C GLY A 11 32.43 20.76 -11.84
N PRO A 12 32.51 19.49 -11.40
CA PRO A 12 31.53 18.50 -11.78
C PRO A 12 30.16 18.89 -11.20
N LYS A 13 29.15 18.86 -12.06
CA LYS A 13 27.75 19.15 -11.73
C LYS A 13 27.26 18.02 -10.83
N SER A 14 27.07 18.31 -9.54
CA SER A 14 26.39 17.45 -8.59
C SER A 14 25.05 17.03 -9.19
N ILE A 15 24.89 15.73 -9.41
CA ILE A 15 23.58 15.14 -9.63
C ILE A 15 22.94 15.11 -8.25
N ASP A 16 21.89 15.91 -8.08
CA ASP A 16 20.92 15.79 -7.01
C ASP A 16 20.40 14.33 -7.00
N ASP A 17 21.01 13.49 -6.14
CA ASP A 17 20.30 12.36 -5.57
C ASP A 17 19.20 12.98 -4.71
N GLY A 18 18.01 13.07 -5.29
CA GLY A 18 16.77 13.36 -4.58
C GLY A 18 16.54 12.26 -3.55
N SER A 19 17.26 12.36 -2.43
CA SER A 19 16.87 11.74 -1.18
C SER A 19 15.56 12.40 -0.79
N ASP A 20 14.45 11.80 -1.21
CA ASP A 20 13.14 12.00 -0.60
C ASP A 20 13.26 11.60 0.87
N SER A 21 13.80 12.52 1.66
CA SER A 21 13.88 12.41 3.10
C SER A 21 12.46 12.25 3.59
N VAL A 22 12.14 11.04 4.01
CA VAL A 22 10.86 10.69 4.60
C VAL A 22 10.64 11.67 5.76
N PRO A 23 9.52 12.41 5.82
CA PRO A 23 9.31 13.42 6.85
C PRO A 23 9.55 12.86 8.25
N GLU A 24 10.33 13.57 9.06
CA GLU A 24 10.85 13.12 10.36
C GLU A 24 9.74 12.77 11.39
N PHE A 25 8.51 13.26 11.18
CA PHE A 25 7.34 12.88 11.98
C PHE A 25 6.92 11.40 11.82
N LEU A 26 7.50 10.67 10.87
CA LEU A 26 7.29 9.25 10.65
C LEU A 26 8.27 8.35 11.43
N ALA A 27 9.15 8.93 12.25
CA ALA A 27 10.04 8.17 13.14
C ALA A 27 9.28 7.68 14.40
N PHE A 28 8.46 6.64 14.25
CA PHE A 28 7.71 6.03 15.35
C PHE A 28 8.58 5.03 16.14
N ARG A 29 8.93 5.39 17.38
CA ARG A 29 9.51 4.46 18.38
C ARG A 29 8.44 3.47 18.85
N GLY A 30 8.73 2.16 18.76
CA GLY A 30 8.11 1.15 19.63
C GLY A 30 7.46 -0.08 18.98
N GLY A 31 7.35 -0.11 17.65
CA GLY A 31 6.90 -1.28 16.89
C GLY A 31 7.39 -1.15 15.46
N CYS A 32 7.51 -2.25 14.72
CA CYS A 32 7.91 -2.27 13.30
C CYS A 32 6.84 -1.65 12.39
N MET A 33 6.46 -0.40 12.63
CA MET A 33 5.43 0.32 11.90
C MET A 33 5.85 0.44 10.44
N LYS A 34 5.01 -0.08 9.56
CA LYS A 34 5.17 0.06 8.12
C LYS A 34 4.16 1.09 7.62
N ILE A 35 4.56 1.88 6.65
CA ILE A 35 3.70 2.82 5.95
C ILE A 35 3.62 2.35 4.51
N TYR A 36 2.44 1.94 4.10
CA TYR A 36 2.12 1.67 2.72
C TYR A 36 1.74 2.97 2.03
N SER A 37 2.15 3.14 0.79
CA SER A 37 1.70 4.25 -0.03
C SER A 37 1.57 3.83 -1.48
N GLY A 38 0.76 4.57 -2.22
CA GLY A 38 0.59 4.33 -3.63
C GLY A 38 -0.24 5.41 -4.29
N ASP A 39 -0.20 5.36 -5.61
CA ASP A 39 -0.96 6.25 -6.48
C ASP A 39 -1.85 5.41 -7.39
N ILE A 40 -3.11 5.83 -7.54
CA ILE A 40 -4.00 5.29 -8.56
C ILE A 40 -3.94 6.22 -9.77
N ILE A 41 -3.32 5.75 -10.85
CA ILE A 41 -3.33 6.47 -12.12
C ILE A 41 -4.65 6.15 -12.83
N SER A 42 -5.69 6.93 -12.52
CA SER A 42 -7.05 6.80 -13.09
C SER A 42 -7.07 6.80 -14.63
N SER A 43 -6.06 7.39 -15.27
CA SER A 43 -6.00 7.60 -16.72
C SER A 43 -5.40 6.45 -17.54
N LYS A 44 -4.85 5.39 -16.92
CA LYS A 44 -4.20 4.29 -17.66
C LYS A 44 -4.55 2.93 -17.08
N LEU A 45 -4.62 1.92 -17.94
CA LEU A 45 -4.68 0.47 -17.61
C LEU A 45 -3.43 -0.04 -16.85
N GLU A 46 -2.65 0.85 -16.27
CA GLU A 46 -1.41 0.53 -15.57
C GLU A 46 -1.73 0.05 -14.17
N LYS A 47 -1.02 -1.01 -13.74
CA LYS A 47 -1.13 -1.55 -12.38
C LYS A 47 -0.77 -0.46 -11.36
N PRO A 48 -1.44 -0.42 -10.19
CA PRO A 48 -1.15 0.58 -9.18
C PRO A 48 0.31 0.49 -8.73
N PHE A 49 0.95 1.63 -8.48
CA PHE A 49 2.27 1.67 -7.89
C PHE A 49 2.13 1.58 -6.38
N LEU A 50 2.73 0.53 -5.80
CA LEU A 50 2.69 0.27 -4.36
C LEU A 50 4.09 0.33 -3.77
N PHE A 51 4.20 1.01 -2.64
CA PHE A 51 5.42 1.13 -1.86
C PHE A 51 5.14 0.81 -0.40
N VAL A 52 6.18 0.32 0.28
CA VAL A 52 6.18 0.20 1.74
C VAL A 52 7.45 0.81 2.30
N THR A 53 7.27 1.66 3.29
CA THR A 53 8.35 2.30 4.05
C THR A 53 8.41 1.68 5.44
N LYS A 54 9.57 1.19 5.83
CA LYS A 54 9.83 0.63 7.15
C LYS A 54 11.20 1.10 7.63
N ASN A 55 11.28 1.64 8.84
CA ASN A 55 12.53 2.13 9.43
C ASN A 55 13.29 3.11 8.53
N GLY A 56 12.57 3.99 7.82
CA GLY A 56 13.16 4.94 6.86
C GLY A 56 13.50 4.36 5.47
N PHE A 57 13.40 3.03 5.28
CA PHE A 57 13.67 2.39 3.99
C PHE A 57 12.37 2.16 3.20
N LYS A 58 12.28 2.75 2.01
CA LYS A 58 11.16 2.57 1.07
C LYS A 58 11.50 1.49 0.04
N ARG A 59 10.61 0.51 -0.13
CA ARG A 59 10.69 -0.49 -1.21
C ARG A 59 9.41 -0.55 -2.03
N LYS A 60 9.54 -0.90 -3.30
CA LYS A 60 8.40 -1.20 -4.18
C LYS A 60 7.81 -2.58 -3.85
N ILE A 61 6.49 -2.68 -3.82
CA ILE A 61 5.78 -3.96 -3.67
C ILE A 61 5.52 -4.55 -5.07
N PRO A 62 5.90 -5.81 -5.33
CA PRO A 62 5.54 -6.47 -6.58
C PRO A 62 4.03 -6.72 -6.62
N ILE A 63 3.37 -6.30 -7.70
CA ILE A 63 1.93 -6.41 -7.83
C ILE A 63 1.51 -7.79 -8.32
N GLN A 64 0.69 -8.46 -7.54
CA GLN A 64 0.02 -9.71 -7.88
C GLN A 64 -1.50 -9.47 -7.99
N GLU A 65 -2.15 -10.13 -8.96
CA GLU A 65 -3.61 -10.03 -9.11
C GLU A 65 -4.29 -11.17 -8.34
N PRO A 66 -5.37 -10.89 -7.59
CA PRO A 66 -6.14 -11.95 -6.93
C PRO A 66 -6.81 -12.83 -7.98
N HIS A 67 -6.92 -14.13 -7.70
CA HIS A 67 -7.60 -15.05 -8.60
C HIS A 67 -9.08 -14.68 -8.77
N LYS A 68 -9.75 -14.36 -7.67
CA LYS A 68 -11.19 -14.00 -7.66
C LYS A 68 -11.50 -12.65 -8.34
N VAL A 69 -10.52 -11.78 -8.52
CA VAL A 69 -10.68 -10.51 -9.26
C VAL A 69 -10.86 -10.74 -10.76
N LEU A 70 -10.24 -11.80 -11.30
CA LEU A 70 -10.40 -12.17 -12.71
C LEU A 70 -11.82 -12.71 -12.98
N GLU A 71 -12.44 -13.36 -11.99
CA GLU A 71 -13.79 -13.89 -12.08
C GLU A 71 -14.87 -12.80 -11.98
N THR A 72 -14.58 -11.69 -11.28
CA THR A 72 -15.51 -10.57 -11.05
C THR A 72 -15.41 -9.47 -12.12
N SER A 73 -15.00 -9.83 -13.35
CA SER A 73 -14.74 -8.97 -14.52
C SER A 73 -15.95 -8.19 -15.06
N LEU A 74 -16.57 -7.35 -14.23
CA LEU A 74 -17.55 -6.32 -14.58
C LEU A 74 -17.23 -4.97 -13.90
N ALA A 75 -16.18 -4.92 -13.09
CA ALA A 75 -15.81 -3.76 -12.28
C ALA A 75 -15.06 -2.70 -13.10
N ASN A 76 -15.35 -1.43 -12.83
CA ASN A 76 -14.61 -0.30 -13.39
C ASN A 76 -13.10 -0.37 -13.01
N ASN A 77 -12.22 0.30 -13.77
CA ASN A 77 -10.76 0.26 -13.56
C ASN A 77 -10.34 0.66 -12.13
N LEU A 78 -11.11 1.55 -11.50
CA LEU A 78 -10.89 2.02 -10.14
C LEU A 78 -11.14 0.89 -9.12
N GLU A 79 -12.28 0.22 -9.21
CA GLU A 79 -12.62 -0.92 -8.35
C GLU A 79 -11.61 -2.04 -8.48
N LYS A 80 -11.21 -2.37 -9.72
CA LYS A 80 -10.13 -3.35 -9.93
C LYS A 80 -8.87 -2.93 -9.19
N SER A 81 -8.47 -1.66 -9.29
CA SER A 81 -7.29 -1.13 -8.61
C SER A 81 -7.41 -1.23 -7.09
N VAL A 82 -8.57 -0.87 -6.51
CA VAL A 82 -8.83 -0.97 -5.08
C VAL A 82 -8.71 -2.43 -4.59
N LEU A 83 -9.22 -3.40 -5.34
CA LEU A 83 -9.12 -4.82 -5.01
C LEU A 83 -7.67 -5.32 -5.06
N VAL A 84 -6.93 -4.95 -6.11
CA VAL A 84 -5.51 -5.29 -6.27
C VAL A 84 -4.67 -4.68 -5.14
N ILE A 85 -4.89 -3.40 -4.81
CA ILE A 85 -4.21 -2.73 -3.69
C ILE A 85 -4.46 -3.50 -2.40
N SER A 86 -5.72 -3.76 -2.10
CA SER A 86 -6.14 -4.46 -0.87
C SER A 86 -5.47 -5.83 -0.71
N TYR A 87 -5.46 -6.63 -1.77
CA TYR A 87 -4.80 -7.93 -1.77
C TYR A 87 -3.29 -7.82 -1.52
N ASN A 88 -2.61 -6.93 -2.24
CA ASN A 88 -1.15 -6.82 -2.13
C ASN A 88 -0.71 -6.25 -0.78
N LEU A 89 -1.51 -5.38 -0.15
CA LEU A 89 -1.22 -4.90 1.21
C LEU A 89 -1.32 -6.05 2.22
N LEU A 90 -2.37 -6.86 2.13
CA LEU A 90 -2.53 -8.03 3.01
C LEU A 90 -1.39 -9.03 2.78
N LEU A 91 -1.09 -9.37 1.53
CA LEU A 91 -0.03 -10.30 1.17
C LEU A 91 1.35 -9.81 1.64
N ASP A 92 1.66 -8.53 1.47
CA ASP A 92 2.92 -7.95 1.93
C ASP A 92 3.03 -7.90 3.46
N HIS A 93 1.91 -7.67 4.13
CA HIS A 93 1.87 -7.59 5.58
C HIS A 93 1.98 -8.96 6.25
N THR A 94 1.23 -9.95 5.77
CA THR A 94 1.12 -11.28 6.39
C THR A 94 2.04 -12.33 5.79
N GLY A 95 2.43 -12.18 4.52
CA GLY A 95 3.12 -13.21 3.75
C GLY A 95 2.24 -14.41 3.39
N ASP A 96 0.92 -14.37 3.68
CA ASP A 96 -0.01 -15.46 3.46
C ASP A 96 -1.00 -15.13 2.34
N SER A 97 -0.81 -15.77 1.19
CA SER A 97 -1.66 -15.60 0.02
C SER A 97 -3.09 -16.15 0.21
N ARG A 98 -3.28 -17.19 1.03
CA ARG A 98 -4.61 -17.76 1.30
C ARG A 98 -5.43 -16.80 2.14
N LEU A 99 -4.82 -16.21 3.16
CA LEU A 99 -5.44 -15.17 3.97
C LEU A 99 -5.79 -13.96 3.11
N ALA A 100 -4.84 -13.48 2.30
CA ALA A 100 -5.09 -12.34 1.40
C ALA A 100 -6.27 -12.62 0.44
N GLU A 101 -6.33 -13.80 -0.19
CA GLU A 101 -7.39 -14.18 -1.13
C GLU A 101 -8.78 -14.30 -0.49
N ASN A 102 -8.84 -14.58 0.81
CA ASN A 102 -10.09 -14.70 1.55
C ASN A 102 -10.60 -13.36 2.08
N ASP A 103 -9.69 -12.43 2.38
CA ASP A 103 -10.00 -11.24 3.17
C ASP A 103 -9.92 -9.93 2.36
N TYR A 104 -9.32 -9.95 1.16
CA TYR A 104 -9.11 -8.72 0.38
C TYR A 104 -10.41 -7.98 0.03
N LEU A 105 -11.54 -8.68 -0.17
CA LEU A 105 -12.84 -8.07 -0.47
C LEU A 105 -13.41 -7.31 0.74
N SER A 106 -13.36 -7.92 1.92
CA SER A 106 -13.81 -7.26 3.15
C SER A 106 -12.89 -6.09 3.51
N PHE A 107 -11.59 -6.27 3.31
CA PHE A 107 -10.60 -5.22 3.52
C PHE A 107 -10.81 -4.04 2.56
N SER A 108 -11.04 -4.33 1.27
CA SER A 108 -11.26 -3.30 0.25
C SER A 108 -12.50 -2.48 0.52
N ASN A 109 -13.60 -3.11 0.98
CA ASN A 109 -14.83 -2.39 1.31
C ASN A 109 -14.63 -1.45 2.50
N ARG A 110 -13.89 -1.89 3.52
CA ARG A 110 -13.62 -1.08 4.72
C ARG A 110 -12.73 0.13 4.44
N PHE A 111 -11.75 -0.01 3.54
CA PHE A 111 -10.75 1.02 3.28
C PHE A 111 -10.88 1.64 1.89
N ARG A 112 -12.01 1.45 1.22
CA ARG A 112 -12.28 1.92 -0.15
C ARG A 112 -11.95 3.40 -0.31
N GLU A 113 -12.46 4.23 0.59
CA GLU A 113 -12.31 5.68 0.54
C GLU A 113 -10.84 6.14 0.56
N VAL A 114 -9.96 5.39 1.23
CA VAL A 114 -8.53 5.68 1.27
C VAL A 114 -7.91 5.39 -0.09
N PHE A 115 -8.23 4.22 -0.65
CA PHE A 115 -7.62 3.78 -1.90
C PHE A 115 -8.16 4.49 -3.12
N THR A 116 -9.35 5.08 -3.08
CA THR A 116 -9.90 5.87 -4.20
C THR A 116 -9.28 7.26 -4.37
N GLN A 117 -8.39 7.68 -3.47
CA GLN A 117 -7.65 8.94 -3.60
C GLN A 117 -6.53 8.79 -4.65
N ASP A 118 -6.22 9.88 -5.37
CA ASP A 118 -5.16 9.87 -6.39
C ASP A 118 -3.79 9.46 -5.82
N SER A 119 -3.50 9.91 -4.60
CA SER A 119 -2.35 9.54 -3.78
C SER A 119 -2.82 9.20 -2.38
N TRP A 120 -2.37 8.08 -1.82
CA TRP A 120 -2.77 7.64 -0.48
C TRP A 120 -1.61 7.09 0.33
N PHE A 121 -1.79 7.12 1.66
CA PHE A 121 -0.92 6.46 2.63
C PHE A 121 -1.77 5.59 3.58
N PHE A 122 -1.21 4.47 4.01
CA PHE A 122 -1.89 3.48 4.81
C PHE A 122 -0.97 2.88 5.85
N LEU A 123 -1.36 2.97 7.12
CA LEU A 123 -0.54 2.52 8.24
C LEU A 123 -0.75 1.03 8.52
N SER A 124 0.32 0.28 8.77
CA SER A 124 0.25 -1.16 9.02
C SER A 124 -0.57 -1.55 10.24
N ASN A 125 -0.65 -0.69 11.25
CA ASN A 125 -1.48 -0.91 12.43
C ASN A 125 -2.96 -1.07 12.08
N ARG A 126 -3.45 -0.43 11.01
CA ARG A 126 -4.84 -0.59 10.53
C ARG A 126 -5.08 -1.99 9.95
N ILE A 127 -4.04 -2.61 9.38
CA ILE A 127 -4.10 -4.02 8.95
C ILE A 127 -4.19 -4.92 10.17
N GLU A 128 -3.34 -4.69 11.17
CA GLU A 128 -3.35 -5.46 12.41
C GLU A 128 -4.70 -5.39 13.14
N THR A 129 -5.29 -4.20 13.24
CA THR A 129 -6.64 -4.01 13.80
C THR A 129 -7.69 -4.79 13.00
N PHE A 130 -7.66 -4.70 11.68
CA PHE A 130 -8.60 -5.45 10.82
C PHE A 130 -8.49 -6.97 11.04
N LEU A 131 -7.26 -7.50 11.11
CA LEU A 131 -7.05 -8.94 11.30
C LEU A 131 -7.51 -9.42 12.69
N LYS A 132 -7.27 -8.63 13.74
CA LYS A 132 -7.73 -8.97 15.10
C LYS A 132 -9.26 -9.02 15.21
N GLU A 133 -9.95 -8.05 14.61
CA GLU A 133 -11.41 -8.04 14.59
C GLU A 133 -11.98 -9.26 13.84
N ARG A 134 -11.37 -9.63 12.71
CA ARG A 134 -11.74 -10.84 11.95
C ARG A 134 -11.59 -12.13 12.76
N GLU A 135 -10.52 -12.23 13.54
CA GLU A 135 -10.32 -13.37 14.44
C GLU A 135 -11.38 -13.40 15.54
N GLN A 136 -11.68 -12.26 16.16
CA GLN A 136 -12.72 -12.15 17.19
C GLN A 136 -14.10 -12.53 16.66
N ASP A 137 -14.47 -12.08 15.46
CA ASP A 137 -15.74 -12.47 14.82
C ASP A 137 -15.83 -14.00 14.66
N LYS A 138 -14.75 -14.66 14.21
CA LYS A 138 -14.70 -16.12 14.09
C LYS A 138 -14.91 -16.82 15.44
N PHE A 139 -14.35 -16.28 16.52
CA PHE A 139 -14.54 -16.82 17.86
C PHE A 139 -15.99 -16.63 18.37
N TYR A 140 -16.62 -15.50 18.07
CA TYR A 140 -17.99 -15.22 18.49
C TYR A 140 -19.01 -16.17 17.83
N PHE A 141 -18.88 -16.41 16.51
CA PHE A 141 -19.73 -17.38 15.80
C PHE A 141 -19.53 -18.83 16.27
N HIS A 142 -18.33 -19.19 16.75
CA HIS A 142 -18.07 -20.54 17.24
C HIS A 142 -18.72 -20.81 18.62
N TYR A 143 -18.99 -19.77 19.40
CA TYR A 143 -19.61 -19.90 20.72
C TYR A 143 -21.14 -20.11 20.62
N ASP A 144 -21.81 -19.40 19.72
CA ASP A 144 -23.25 -19.57 19.49
C ASP A 144 -23.62 -20.94 18.88
N SER A 145 -22.67 -21.62 18.25
CA SER A 145 -22.87 -22.93 17.61
C SER A 145 -23.02 -24.09 18.62
N LYS A 146 -22.82 -23.86 19.92
CA LYS A 146 -22.84 -24.91 20.97
C LYS A 146 -24.06 -24.88 21.88
N ILE A 147 -25.04 -24.00 21.66
CA ILE A 147 -26.30 -24.04 22.41
C ILE A 147 -27.26 -25.01 21.69
N LYS A 148 -27.19 -26.29 22.04
CA LYS A 148 -28.28 -27.23 21.81
C LYS A 148 -29.21 -27.19 23.02
N PHE A 149 -30.45 -26.75 22.80
CA PHE A 149 -31.57 -27.00 23.73
C PHE A 149 -31.90 -28.50 23.79
#